data_AF-A0A8C6GR91-F1
#
_entry.id   AF-A0A8C6GR91-F1
#
_cell.length_a   1.000
_cell.length_b   1.000
_cell.length_c   1.000
_cell.angle_alpha   90.00
_cell.angle_beta   90.00
_cell.angle_gamma   90.00
#
_symmetry.space_group_name_H-M   'P 1'
#
loop_
_entity.id
_entity.type
_entity.pdbx_description
1 polymer ?
#
loop_
_entity_poly.entity_id
_entity_poly.type
_entity_poly.pdbx_seq_one_letter_code
_entity_poly.pdbx_strand_id
1 'polypeptide(L)'
;MSHKVNIFLRQQWNDPRLAYNEYPDDSLDLDPSMLDSIWKPDLFFANEKGAHFHEITTDNKLLRISRNGNVLYSIRITLTLACPMDLKNFPMDVQTCIMQLESFGYTMNDLIFEWQEQGAVQVADGLTLPQFILKEEKDLRYCTKHYNTGGLACIVQNSVQPKTYKLLISGIFQATFQETFLFSHLCAFSLQVSYVKAIDIWMAVCLLFVFSALLEYAAVNFVSRQHKELLRFRRKRRHHKDDEGGEGRFNFSAYGMGPACLQAKDGISVKGANNNNTTNPPPAPSKSPEEMRKLFIQRAKKIDKISRIGFPMAFLIFNMFYWIIYKIVRREDVHNK
;
A
#
# COMPACT_ATOMS: atom_id res chain seq x y z
N MET A 1 -8.47 -13.72 6.00
CA MET A 1 -8.45 -14.19 4.59
C MET A 1 -9.47 -15.31 4.42
N SER A 2 -10.66 -14.95 3.97
CA SER A 2 -11.78 -15.85 3.67
C SER A 2 -12.83 -15.09 2.87
N HIS A 3 -13.70 -15.83 2.18
CA HIS A 3 -14.86 -15.27 1.49
C HIS A 3 -16.09 -16.11 1.83
N LYS A 4 -17.26 -15.48 1.82
CA LYS A 4 -18.54 -16.15 2.05
C LYS A 4 -19.27 -16.33 0.74
N VAL A 5 -19.78 -17.53 0.51
CA VAL A 5 -20.57 -17.88 -0.68
C VAL A 5 -21.88 -18.53 -0.25
N ASN A 6 -22.94 -18.28 -1.00
CA ASN A 6 -24.21 -18.99 -0.88
C ASN A 6 -24.40 -19.77 -2.17
N ILE A 7 -24.45 -21.10 -2.07
CA ILE A 7 -24.49 -21.99 -3.22
C ILE A 7 -25.69 -22.93 -3.13
N PHE A 8 -26.19 -23.32 -4.30
CA PHE A 8 -27.05 -24.49 -4.45
C PHE A 8 -26.18 -25.64 -4.97
N LEU A 9 -25.77 -26.52 -4.06
CA LEU A 9 -24.99 -27.71 -4.41
C LEU A 9 -25.95 -28.75 -4.98
N ARG A 10 -25.79 -29.05 -6.27
CA ARG A 10 -26.55 -30.09 -6.99
C ARG A 10 -25.65 -31.29 -7.25
N GLN A 11 -26.10 -32.46 -6.84
CA GLN A 11 -25.42 -33.74 -7.00
C GLN A 11 -26.35 -34.68 -7.76
N GLN A 12 -25.79 -35.42 -8.71
CA GLN A 12 -26.52 -36.40 -9.50
C GLN A 12 -25.75 -37.71 -9.48
N TRP A 13 -26.44 -38.81 -9.18
CA TRP A 13 -25.89 -40.15 -9.28
C TRP A 13 -26.98 -41.13 -9.72
N ASN A 14 -26.59 -42.33 -10.13
CA ASN A 14 -27.52 -43.39 -10.48
C ASN A 14 -27.52 -44.45 -9.36
N ASP A 15 -28.68 -44.72 -8.77
CA ASP A 15 -28.90 -45.84 -7.85
C ASP A 15 -29.93 -46.80 -8.44
N PRO A 16 -29.50 -47.94 -9.03
CA PRO A 16 -30.40 -48.91 -9.65
C PRO A 16 -31.45 -49.49 -8.70
N ARG A 17 -31.22 -49.44 -7.38
CA ARG A 17 -32.16 -49.96 -6.36
C ARG A 17 -33.39 -49.09 -6.20
N LEU A 18 -33.32 -47.83 -6.64
CA LEU A 18 -34.40 -46.85 -6.55
C LEU A 18 -35.18 -46.73 -7.88
N ALA A 19 -34.84 -47.53 -8.89
CA ALA A 19 -35.58 -47.59 -10.15
C ALA A 19 -36.99 -48.16 -9.91
N TYR A 20 -37.99 -47.55 -10.53
CA TYR A 20 -39.41 -47.93 -10.36
C TYR A 20 -40.12 -47.98 -11.71
N ASN A 21 -41.06 -48.91 -11.86
CA ASN A 21 -41.86 -49.05 -13.09
C ASN A 21 -43.38 -48.95 -12.85
N GLU A 22 -43.82 -48.97 -11.60
CA GLU A 22 -45.26 -49.02 -11.26
C GLU A 22 -45.97 -47.67 -11.43
N TYR A 23 -45.29 -46.57 -11.13
CA TYR A 23 -45.83 -45.22 -11.31
C TYR A 23 -45.65 -44.71 -12.74
N PRO A 24 -46.64 -43.99 -13.30
CA PRO A 24 -46.58 -43.47 -14.67
C PRO A 24 -45.65 -42.27 -14.83
N ASP A 25 -45.37 -41.54 -13.75
CA ASP A 25 -44.54 -40.33 -13.78
C ASP A 25 -43.07 -40.67 -14.01
N ASP A 26 -42.36 -39.81 -14.76
CA ASP A 26 -40.94 -39.99 -15.06
C ASP A 26 -40.02 -39.61 -13.89
N SER A 27 -40.51 -38.78 -12.97
CA SER A 27 -39.77 -38.34 -11.78
C SER A 27 -40.67 -38.13 -10.57
N LEU A 28 -40.21 -38.56 -9.41
CA LEU A 28 -40.88 -38.38 -8.12
C LEU A 28 -40.08 -37.39 -7.26
N ASP A 29 -40.73 -36.32 -6.83
CA ASP A 29 -40.20 -35.39 -5.83
C ASP A 29 -40.56 -35.91 -4.44
N LEU A 30 -39.55 -36.14 -3.61
CA LEU A 30 -39.68 -36.77 -2.30
C LEU A 30 -39.45 -35.77 -1.17
N ASP A 31 -40.10 -36.04 -0.03
CA ASP A 31 -39.90 -35.23 1.17
C ASP A 31 -38.47 -35.35 1.71
N PRO A 32 -37.83 -34.25 2.12
CA PRO A 32 -36.47 -34.26 2.66
C PRO A 32 -36.24 -35.20 3.84
N SER A 33 -37.27 -35.53 4.64
CA SER A 33 -37.14 -36.45 5.77
C SER A 33 -36.71 -37.87 5.35
N MET A 34 -36.97 -38.27 4.10
CA MET A 34 -36.56 -39.58 3.59
C MET A 34 -35.07 -39.65 3.19
N LEU A 35 -34.36 -38.52 3.18
CA LEU A 35 -32.92 -38.47 2.86
C LEU A 35 -32.04 -39.27 3.82
N ASP A 36 -32.51 -39.53 5.05
CA ASP A 36 -31.78 -40.34 6.02
C ASP A 36 -31.86 -41.84 5.73
N SER A 37 -32.82 -42.26 4.90
CA SER A 37 -33.01 -43.67 4.49
C SER A 37 -32.34 -44.01 3.16
N ILE A 38 -31.81 -43.01 2.43
CA ILE A 38 -31.19 -43.18 1.12
C ILE A 38 -29.69 -42.90 1.23
N TRP A 39 -28.89 -43.68 0.51
CA TRP A 39 -27.46 -43.42 0.41
C TRP A 39 -27.21 -42.09 -0.31
N LYS A 40 -26.36 -41.25 0.28
CA LYS A 40 -25.89 -40.00 -0.31
C LYS A 40 -24.36 -39.97 -0.29
N PRO A 41 -23.70 -39.47 -1.36
CA PRO A 41 -22.25 -39.31 -1.37
C PRO A 41 -21.78 -38.34 -0.28
N ASP A 42 -20.64 -38.64 0.31
CA ASP A 42 -20.02 -37.94 1.46
C ASP A 42 -19.13 -36.78 1.02
N LEU A 43 -19.72 -35.83 0.31
CA LEU A 43 -19.02 -34.64 -0.13
C LEU A 43 -18.75 -33.68 1.04
N PHE A 44 -17.49 -33.28 1.21
CA PHE A 44 -17.11 -32.18 2.11
C PHE A 44 -16.25 -31.13 1.40
N PHE A 45 -16.15 -29.94 2.00
CA PHE A 45 -15.37 -28.83 1.48
C PHE A 45 -14.00 -28.77 2.17
N ALA A 46 -12.92 -29.09 1.48
CA ALA A 46 -11.60 -29.22 2.10
C ALA A 46 -11.03 -27.91 2.65
N ASN A 47 -11.40 -26.77 2.04
CA ASN A 47 -10.94 -25.44 2.45
C ASN A 47 -12.02 -24.62 3.20
N GLU A 48 -13.01 -25.28 3.77
CA GLU A 48 -14.03 -24.65 4.60
C GLU A 48 -13.48 -24.23 5.97
N LYS A 49 -13.98 -23.08 6.47
CA LYS A 49 -13.74 -22.58 7.83
C LYS A 49 -15.00 -22.56 8.68
N GLY A 50 -16.16 -22.58 8.03
CA GLY A 50 -17.48 -22.56 8.65
C GLY A 50 -18.56 -22.74 7.58
N ALA A 51 -19.50 -23.65 7.81
CA ALA A 51 -20.61 -23.97 6.94
C ALA A 51 -21.92 -23.89 7.72
N HIS A 52 -22.96 -23.38 7.07
CA HIS A 52 -24.30 -23.27 7.63
C HIS A 52 -25.33 -23.78 6.62
N PHE A 53 -26.15 -24.73 7.06
CA PHE A 53 -27.33 -25.19 6.33
C PHE A 53 -28.50 -24.23 6.56
N HIS A 54 -29.35 -24.05 5.56
CA HIS A 54 -30.53 -23.18 5.66
C HIS A 54 -31.77 -24.00 6.02
N GLU A 55 -32.26 -23.83 7.25
CA GLU A 55 -33.37 -24.61 7.83
C GLU A 55 -34.70 -23.81 7.93
N ILE A 56 -34.77 -22.61 7.34
CA ILE A 56 -35.93 -21.71 7.46
C ILE A 56 -36.66 -21.60 6.11
N THR A 57 -37.98 -21.75 6.01
CA THR A 57 -39.00 -22.24 6.99
C THR A 57 -39.12 -23.78 7.04
N THR A 58 -38.52 -24.45 6.07
CA THR A 58 -38.35 -25.90 5.95
C THR A 58 -36.93 -26.15 5.46
N ASP A 59 -36.41 -27.36 5.65
CA ASP A 59 -35.11 -27.76 5.12
C ASP A 59 -35.03 -27.48 3.62
N ASN A 60 -34.08 -26.64 3.21
CA ASN A 60 -33.87 -26.27 1.81
C ASN A 60 -33.11 -27.39 1.06
N LYS A 61 -33.71 -28.58 1.04
CA LYS A 61 -33.24 -29.79 0.40
C LYS A 61 -34.29 -30.23 -0.62
N LEU A 62 -33.84 -30.63 -1.81
CA LEU A 62 -34.67 -31.20 -2.85
C LEU A 62 -34.11 -32.58 -3.18
N LEU A 63 -34.98 -33.57 -3.19
CA LEU A 63 -34.69 -34.94 -3.60
C LEU A 63 -35.66 -35.32 -4.72
N ARG A 64 -35.12 -35.64 -5.89
CA ARG A 64 -35.88 -36.11 -7.04
C ARG A 64 -35.32 -37.42 -7.53
N ILE A 65 -36.17 -38.43 -7.68
CA ILE A 65 -35.79 -39.74 -8.22
C ILE A 65 -36.47 -39.94 -9.57
N SER A 66 -35.67 -40.13 -10.60
CA SER A 66 -36.14 -40.45 -11.95
C SER A 66 -36.43 -41.95 -12.07
N ARG A 67 -37.32 -42.32 -12.99
CA ARG A 67 -37.76 -43.70 -13.22
C ARG A 67 -36.63 -44.72 -13.39
N ASN A 68 -35.54 -44.30 -14.04
CA ASN A 68 -34.37 -45.11 -14.33
C ASN A 68 -33.41 -45.29 -13.13
N GLY A 69 -33.71 -44.73 -11.96
CA GLY A 69 -32.84 -44.77 -10.78
C GLY A 69 -31.90 -43.57 -10.64
N ASN A 70 -31.94 -42.58 -11.55
CA ASN A 70 -31.16 -41.35 -11.40
C ASN A 70 -31.72 -40.48 -10.26
N VAL A 71 -30.86 -40.16 -9.31
CA VAL A 71 -31.18 -39.32 -8.16
C VAL A 71 -30.58 -37.94 -8.35
N LEU A 72 -31.40 -36.91 -8.24
CA LEU A 72 -30.99 -35.52 -8.14
C LEU A 72 -31.18 -35.05 -6.70
N TYR A 73 -30.08 -34.66 -6.07
CA TYR A 73 -30.06 -34.08 -4.74
C TYR A 73 -29.56 -32.64 -4.83
N SER A 74 -30.34 -31.70 -4.32
CA SER A 74 -29.98 -30.28 -4.33
C SER A 74 -30.15 -29.67 -2.96
N ILE A 75 -29.11 -29.00 -2.46
CA ILE A 75 -29.13 -28.35 -1.15
C ILE A 75 -28.58 -26.93 -1.20
N ARG A 76 -29.15 -26.05 -0.39
CA ARG A 76 -28.64 -24.70 -0.21
C ARG A 76 -27.70 -24.63 0.98
N ILE A 77 -26.47 -24.15 0.78
CA ILE A 77 -25.46 -24.04 1.84
C ILE A 77 -24.81 -22.65 1.78
N THR A 78 -24.61 -22.04 2.95
CA THR A 78 -23.70 -20.91 3.09
C THR A 78 -22.35 -21.41 3.57
N LEU A 79 -21.29 -21.13 2.79
CA LEU A 79 -19.93 -21.54 3.11
C LEU A 79 -19.06 -20.32 3.36
N THR A 80 -18.20 -20.42 4.36
CA THR A 80 -17.06 -19.52 4.57
C THR A 80 -15.80 -20.26 4.16
N LEU A 81 -15.28 -19.95 2.98
CA LEU A 81 -14.14 -20.64 2.40
C LEU A 81 -12.84 -19.86 2.63
N ALA A 82 -11.78 -20.60 2.97
CA ALA A 82 -10.43 -20.06 3.02
C ALA A 82 -9.95 -19.71 1.61
N CYS A 83 -9.50 -18.46 1.42
CA CYS A 83 -8.88 -18.00 0.18
C CYS A 83 -7.55 -17.32 0.53
N PRO A 84 -6.40 -17.95 0.25
CA PRO A 84 -5.11 -17.34 0.46
C PRO A 84 -4.91 -16.21 -0.56
N MET A 85 -4.99 -14.96 -0.09
CA MET A 85 -4.89 -13.79 -0.96
C MET A 85 -3.44 -13.33 -1.09
N ASP A 86 -3.02 -13.00 -2.32
CA ASP A 86 -1.73 -12.37 -2.57
C ASP A 86 -1.92 -10.85 -2.70
N LEU A 87 -1.40 -10.08 -1.75
CA LEU A 87 -1.60 -8.63 -1.63
C LEU A 87 -0.38 -7.82 -2.10
N LYS A 88 0.62 -8.44 -2.75
CA LYS A 88 1.83 -7.72 -3.23
C LYS A 88 1.48 -6.49 -4.06
N ASN A 89 0.52 -6.65 -4.98
CA ASN A 89 0.08 -5.61 -5.91
C ASN A 89 -1.12 -4.79 -5.38
N PHE A 90 -1.42 -4.86 -4.07
CA PHE A 90 -2.51 -4.09 -3.49
C PHE A 90 -2.34 -2.58 -3.72
N PRO A 91 -3.32 -1.87 -4.29
CA PRO A 91 -4.75 -2.24 -4.42
C PRO A 91 -5.22 -2.75 -5.80
N MET A 92 -4.31 -2.91 -6.75
CA MET A 92 -4.58 -3.31 -8.14
C MET A 92 -4.43 -4.82 -8.35
N ASP A 93 -4.59 -5.60 -7.29
CA ASP A 93 -4.37 -7.03 -7.24
C ASP A 93 -5.53 -7.85 -7.83
N VAL A 94 -5.19 -9.07 -8.27
CA VAL A 94 -6.12 -10.07 -8.80
C VAL A 94 -6.07 -11.29 -7.91
N GLN A 95 -7.19 -11.60 -7.26
CA GLN A 95 -7.31 -12.75 -6.37
C GLN A 95 -7.84 -13.97 -7.10
N THR A 96 -7.30 -15.14 -6.78
CA THR A 96 -7.83 -16.42 -7.24
C THR A 96 -8.29 -17.19 -6.03
N CYS A 97 -9.60 -17.28 -5.84
CA CYS A 97 -10.18 -18.04 -4.75
C CYS A 97 -10.64 -19.39 -5.26
N ILE A 98 -10.28 -20.44 -4.52
CA ILE A 98 -10.59 -21.82 -4.88
C ILE A 98 -11.71 -22.35 -4.01
N MET A 99 -12.53 -23.23 -4.57
CA MET A 99 -13.47 -24.07 -3.84
C MET A 99 -13.09 -25.52 -4.12
N GLN A 100 -12.77 -26.28 -3.07
CA GLN A 100 -12.34 -27.67 -3.17
C GLN A 100 -13.39 -28.57 -2.55
N LEU A 101 -13.90 -29.52 -3.33
CA LEU A 101 -14.87 -30.52 -2.92
C LEU A 101 -14.17 -31.89 -2.96
N GLU A 102 -14.31 -32.67 -1.91
CA GLU A 102 -13.55 -33.90 -1.69
C GLU A 102 -14.43 -34.97 -1.03
N SER A 103 -14.13 -36.23 -1.31
CA SER A 103 -14.74 -37.39 -0.65
C SER A 103 -14.06 -37.64 0.70
N PHE A 104 -14.82 -37.88 1.77
CA PHE A 104 -14.23 -38.08 3.10
C PHE A 104 -13.76 -39.52 3.34
N GLY A 105 -14.60 -40.49 3.01
CA GLY A 105 -14.40 -41.91 3.35
C GLY A 105 -14.25 -42.84 2.15
N TYR A 106 -14.78 -42.49 0.98
CA TYR A 106 -14.70 -43.35 -0.21
C TYR A 106 -13.45 -43.05 -1.04
N THR A 107 -12.78 -44.13 -1.47
CA THR A 107 -11.60 -44.04 -2.33
C THR A 107 -11.98 -43.79 -3.79
N MET A 108 -11.00 -43.45 -4.63
CA MET A 108 -11.17 -43.32 -6.09
C MET A 108 -11.74 -44.57 -6.77
N ASN A 109 -11.67 -45.75 -6.13
CA ASN A 109 -12.25 -46.98 -6.68
C ASN A 109 -13.77 -47.08 -6.44
N ASP A 110 -14.29 -46.36 -5.45
CA ASP A 110 -15.69 -46.46 -5.00
C ASP A 110 -16.52 -45.23 -5.38
N LEU A 111 -15.91 -44.04 -5.31
CA LEU A 111 -16.59 -42.78 -5.58
C LEU A 111 -15.69 -41.85 -6.40
N ILE A 112 -16.22 -41.37 -7.53
CA ILE A 112 -15.55 -40.41 -8.41
C ILE A 112 -16.44 -39.18 -8.55
N PHE A 113 -15.84 -37.99 -8.43
CA PHE A 113 -16.53 -36.72 -8.62
C PHE A 113 -16.22 -36.16 -10.01
N GLU A 114 -17.29 -35.81 -10.73
CA GLU A 114 -17.21 -35.20 -12.05
C GLU A 114 -18.00 -33.90 -12.11
N TRP A 115 -17.48 -32.92 -12.85
CA TRP A 115 -18.23 -31.70 -13.14
C TRP A 115 -19.21 -31.97 -14.27
N GLN A 116 -20.40 -31.38 -14.19
CA GLN A 116 -21.35 -31.44 -15.30
C GLN A 116 -20.77 -30.74 -16.54
N GLU A 117 -20.80 -31.41 -17.70
CA GLU A 117 -20.18 -30.90 -18.94
C GLU A 117 -20.69 -29.51 -19.34
N GLN A 118 -21.98 -29.25 -19.14
CA GLN A 118 -22.62 -27.99 -19.45
C GLN A 118 -23.12 -27.32 -18.17
N GLY A 119 -22.67 -26.08 -17.93
CA GLY A 119 -23.19 -25.26 -16.85
C GLY A 119 -22.90 -25.79 -15.45
N ALA A 120 -21.73 -26.41 -15.22
CA ALA A 120 -21.27 -26.89 -13.91
C ALA A 120 -21.32 -25.82 -12.81
N VAL A 121 -21.00 -24.56 -13.15
CA VAL A 121 -21.10 -23.43 -12.23
C VAL A 121 -22.00 -22.37 -12.84
N GLN A 122 -23.13 -22.12 -12.19
CA GLN A 122 -24.09 -21.09 -12.58
C GLN A 122 -24.04 -19.95 -11.55
N VAL A 123 -23.98 -18.72 -12.05
CA VAL A 123 -24.02 -17.51 -11.24
C VAL A 123 -25.38 -16.86 -11.40
N ALA A 124 -25.94 -16.33 -10.31
CA ALA A 124 -27.24 -15.64 -10.37
C ALA A 124 -27.15 -14.37 -11.22
N ASP A 125 -28.20 -14.11 -12.00
CA ASP A 125 -28.31 -12.91 -12.82
C ASP A 125 -28.26 -11.65 -11.95
N GLY A 126 -27.44 -10.68 -12.36
CA GLY A 126 -27.26 -9.43 -11.63
C GLY A 126 -26.41 -9.54 -10.35
N LEU A 127 -25.72 -10.65 -10.09
CA LEU A 127 -24.80 -10.75 -8.97
C LEU A 127 -23.62 -9.77 -9.13
N THR A 128 -23.61 -8.71 -8.32
CA THR A 128 -22.51 -7.74 -8.27
C THR A 128 -21.81 -7.78 -6.92
N LEU A 129 -20.48 -7.75 -6.92
CA LEU A 129 -19.68 -7.58 -5.72
C LEU A 129 -19.20 -6.12 -5.62
N PRO A 130 -19.22 -5.50 -4.43
CA PRO A 130 -18.89 -4.07 -4.29
C PRO A 130 -17.40 -3.79 -4.53
N GLN A 131 -16.51 -4.72 -4.16
CA GLN A 131 -15.05 -4.53 -4.21
C GLN A 131 -14.37 -5.40 -5.26
N PHE A 132 -15.06 -6.38 -5.84
CA PHE A 132 -14.49 -7.35 -6.77
C PHE A 132 -15.36 -7.47 -8.01
N ILE A 133 -14.76 -7.95 -9.10
CA ILE A 133 -15.48 -8.32 -10.30
C ILE A 133 -15.33 -9.83 -10.45
N LEU A 134 -16.44 -10.54 -10.64
CA LEU A 134 -16.40 -11.97 -10.87
C LEU A 134 -16.17 -12.22 -12.36
N LYS A 135 -15.05 -12.84 -12.76
CA LYS A 135 -14.89 -13.29 -14.15
C LYS A 135 -15.91 -14.39 -14.46
N GLU A 136 -16.47 -14.35 -15.67
CA GLU A 136 -17.42 -15.36 -16.18
C GLU A 136 -16.74 -16.72 -16.35
N GLU A 137 -15.54 -16.73 -16.92
CA GLU A 137 -14.73 -17.94 -17.08
C GLU A 137 -14.34 -18.51 -15.71
N LYS A 138 -14.71 -19.77 -15.48
CA LYS A 138 -14.33 -20.56 -14.31
C LYS A 138 -13.44 -21.70 -14.77
N ASP A 139 -12.28 -21.81 -14.14
CA ASP A 139 -11.36 -22.91 -14.38
C ASP A 139 -11.73 -24.07 -13.44
N LEU A 140 -12.24 -25.14 -14.04
CA LEU A 140 -12.69 -26.36 -13.36
C LEU A 140 -11.61 -27.42 -13.52
N ARG A 141 -11.10 -27.94 -12.41
CA ARG A 141 -10.02 -28.93 -12.40
C ARG A 141 -10.39 -30.16 -11.58
N TYR A 142 -9.85 -31.29 -12.02
CA TYR A 142 -9.88 -32.56 -11.28
C TYR A 142 -8.60 -32.72 -10.47
N CYS A 143 -8.71 -33.28 -9.28
CA CYS A 143 -7.59 -33.58 -8.39
C CYS A 143 -7.77 -34.94 -7.73
N THR A 144 -6.67 -35.52 -7.30
CA THR A 144 -6.68 -36.68 -6.40
C THR A 144 -5.85 -36.34 -5.18
N LYS A 145 -6.42 -36.55 -4.00
CA LYS A 145 -5.76 -36.30 -2.73
C LYS A 145 -5.24 -37.61 -2.18
N HIS A 146 -3.94 -37.69 -1.97
CA HIS A 146 -3.29 -38.89 -1.44
C HIS A 146 -3.05 -38.73 0.05
N TYR A 147 -3.72 -39.57 0.84
CA TYR A 147 -3.46 -39.75 2.27
C TYR A 147 -2.95 -41.16 2.52
N ASN A 148 -2.56 -41.43 3.77
CA ASN A 148 -2.12 -42.77 4.19
C ASN A 148 -3.22 -43.83 4.00
N THR A 149 -4.49 -43.44 4.00
CA THR A 149 -5.66 -44.31 3.80
C THR A 149 -5.94 -44.62 2.33
N GLY A 150 -5.39 -43.86 1.39
CA GLY A 150 -5.63 -44.05 -0.04
C GLY A 150 -5.75 -42.74 -0.82
N GLY A 151 -6.03 -42.87 -2.12
CA GLY A 151 -6.37 -41.75 -3.00
C GLY A 151 -7.87 -41.46 -2.93
N LEU A 152 -8.23 -40.22 -2.57
CA LEU A 152 -9.61 -39.73 -2.50
C LEU A 152 -9.93 -38.80 -3.68
N ALA A 153 -11.18 -38.86 -4.14
CA ALA A 153 -11.69 -38.03 -5.22
C ALA A 153 -11.80 -36.56 -4.81
N CYS A 154 -11.37 -35.67 -5.70
CA CYS A 154 -11.32 -34.24 -5.46
C CYS A 154 -11.63 -33.46 -6.75
N ILE A 155 -12.41 -32.40 -6.63
CA ILE A 155 -12.67 -31.44 -7.70
C ILE A 155 -12.46 -30.02 -7.18
N VAL A 156 -11.88 -29.16 -8.02
CA VAL A 156 -11.57 -27.77 -7.69
C VAL A 156 -12.21 -26.84 -8.69
N GLN A 157 -12.84 -25.79 -8.17
CA GLN A 157 -13.23 -24.63 -8.95
C GLN A 157 -12.30 -23.45 -8.60
N ASN A 158 -11.63 -22.89 -9.60
CA ASN A 158 -10.89 -21.65 -9.48
C ASN A 158 -11.75 -20.48 -9.95
N SER A 159 -11.91 -19.47 -9.09
CA SER A 159 -12.57 -18.22 -9.42
C SER A 159 -11.60 -17.05 -9.36
N VAL A 160 -11.32 -16.46 -10.51
CA VAL A 160 -10.53 -15.23 -10.62
C VAL A 160 -11.42 -14.02 -10.32
N GLN A 161 -10.98 -13.17 -9.38
CA GLN A 161 -11.68 -12.02 -8.86
C GLN A 161 -10.76 -10.79 -8.85
N PRO A 162 -10.72 -9.99 -9.94
CA PRO A 162 -10.02 -8.71 -9.94
C PRO A 162 -10.68 -7.71 -9.00
N LYS A 163 -9.88 -6.94 -8.24
CA LYS A 163 -10.43 -5.86 -7.41
C LYS A 163 -10.88 -4.65 -8.23
N THR A 164 -11.95 -4.02 -7.78
CA THR A 164 -12.42 -2.70 -8.22
C THR A 164 -11.61 -1.62 -7.53
N TYR A 165 -10.63 -1.08 -8.26
CA TYR A 165 -9.63 -0.17 -7.71
C TYR A 165 -9.96 1.31 -7.93
N LYS A 166 -10.92 1.65 -8.80
CA LYS A 166 -11.19 3.04 -9.21
C LYS A 166 -11.53 3.97 -8.03
N LEU A 167 -12.46 3.54 -7.18
CA LEU A 167 -12.87 4.28 -5.99
C LEU A 167 -11.71 4.39 -4.98
N LEU A 168 -10.94 3.32 -4.83
CA LEU A 168 -9.85 3.27 -3.87
C LEU A 168 -8.67 4.14 -4.33
N ILE A 169 -8.33 4.13 -5.62
CA ILE A 169 -7.37 5.05 -6.23
C ILE A 169 -7.85 6.49 -6.07
N SER A 170 -9.13 6.80 -6.37
CA SER A 170 -9.66 8.16 -6.20
C SER A 170 -9.51 8.65 -4.77
N GLY A 171 -9.79 7.81 -3.78
CA GLY A 171 -9.57 8.11 -2.37
C GLY A 171 -8.09 8.32 -2.03
N ILE A 172 -7.19 7.50 -2.57
CA ILE A 172 -5.73 7.63 -2.41
C ILE A 172 -5.22 8.96 -2.99
N PHE A 173 -5.64 9.32 -4.20
CA PHE A 173 -5.28 10.61 -4.80
C PHE A 173 -5.84 11.78 -3.99
N GLN A 174 -7.10 11.71 -3.57
CA GLN A 174 -7.69 12.77 -2.75
C GLN A 174 -6.95 12.91 -1.41
N ALA A 175 -6.52 11.80 -0.82
CA ALA A 175 -5.71 11.77 0.40
C ALA A 175 -4.31 12.40 0.24
N THR A 176 -3.70 12.35 -0.95
CA THR A 176 -2.43 13.07 -1.20
C THR A 176 -2.60 14.56 -1.33
N PHE A 177 -3.73 15.01 -1.86
CA PHE A 177 -3.98 16.43 -2.07
C PHE A 177 -4.50 17.11 -0.79
N GLN A 178 -5.07 16.35 0.14
CA GLN A 178 -5.49 16.84 1.46
C GLN A 178 -4.41 16.52 2.51
N GLU A 179 -3.63 17.53 2.90
CA GLU A 179 -2.51 17.40 3.86
C GLU A 179 -2.84 16.57 5.11
N THR A 180 -2.01 15.54 5.35
CA THR A 180 -1.69 14.85 6.63
C THR A 180 -2.76 14.03 7.36
N PHE A 181 -4.05 14.35 7.34
CA PHE A 181 -5.02 13.64 8.20
C PHE A 181 -5.50 12.27 7.66
N LEU A 182 -5.24 11.95 6.39
CA LEU A 182 -5.65 10.68 5.76
C LEU A 182 -4.57 9.58 5.78
N PHE A 183 -3.32 9.90 6.09
CA PHE A 183 -2.22 8.92 6.07
C PHE A 183 -2.41 7.79 7.12
N SER A 184 -2.87 8.16 8.32
CA SER A 184 -3.23 7.22 9.39
C SER A 184 -4.46 6.38 9.03
N HIS A 185 -5.45 6.96 8.34
CA HIS A 185 -6.63 6.24 7.86
C HIS A 185 -6.31 5.22 6.75
N LEU A 186 -5.39 5.56 5.85
CA LEU A 186 -4.90 4.64 4.81
C LEU A 186 -4.10 3.47 5.40
N CYS A 187 -3.27 3.72 6.41
CA CYS A 187 -2.57 2.65 7.14
C CYS A 187 -3.53 1.72 7.88
N ALA A 188 -4.61 2.24 8.45
CA ALA A 188 -5.62 1.44 9.16
C ALA A 188 -6.41 0.49 8.23
N PHE A 189 -6.56 0.87 6.95
CA PHE A 189 -7.30 0.06 5.97
C PHE A 189 -6.45 -1.06 5.35
N SER A 190 -5.13 -0.96 5.44
CA SER A 190 -4.22 -1.95 4.88
C SER A 190 -4.05 -3.13 5.82
N LEU A 191 -4.38 -4.34 5.36
CA LEU A 191 -4.10 -5.57 6.10
C LEU A 191 -2.61 -5.67 6.44
N GLN A 192 -2.32 -6.03 7.69
CA GLN A 192 -0.95 -6.28 8.15
C GLN A 192 -0.44 -7.59 7.55
N VAL A 193 0.50 -7.46 6.62
CA VAL A 193 1.25 -8.57 6.03
C VAL A 193 2.74 -8.29 6.19
N SER A 194 3.55 -9.34 6.22
CA SER A 194 5.00 -9.23 6.48
C SER A 194 5.82 -8.69 5.31
N TYR A 195 5.25 -8.63 4.11
CA TYR A 195 5.92 -8.18 2.89
C TYR A 195 5.48 -6.78 2.46
N VAL A 196 6.33 -6.15 1.65
CA VAL A 196 6.09 -4.83 1.07
C VAL A 196 4.99 -4.92 0.00
N LYS A 197 3.99 -4.05 0.10
CA LYS A 197 2.91 -3.90 -0.89
C LYS A 197 3.15 -2.70 -1.79
N ALA A 198 2.49 -2.68 -2.95
CA ALA A 198 2.55 -1.55 -3.88
C ALA A 198 2.14 -0.23 -3.22
N ILE A 199 1.13 -0.25 -2.35
CA ILE A 199 0.72 0.94 -1.59
C ILE A 199 1.81 1.41 -0.60
N ASP A 200 2.55 0.49 0.02
CA ASP A 200 3.60 0.83 1.00
C ASP A 200 4.75 1.59 0.31
N ILE A 201 5.12 1.17 -0.90
CA ILE A 201 6.13 1.85 -1.73
C ILE A 201 5.68 3.28 -2.05
N TRP A 202 4.42 3.44 -2.46
CA TRP A 202 3.87 4.75 -2.76
C TRP A 202 3.84 5.65 -1.52
N MET A 203 3.40 5.12 -0.37
CA MET A 203 3.39 5.84 0.92
C MET A 203 4.79 6.26 1.35
N ALA A 204 5.79 5.37 1.22
CA ALA A 204 7.18 5.67 1.57
C ALA A 204 7.78 6.76 0.70
N VAL A 205 7.52 6.75 -0.62
CA VAL A 205 7.98 7.79 -1.53
C VAL A 205 7.27 9.11 -1.23
N CYS A 206 5.95 9.12 -1.04
CA CYS A 206 5.19 10.32 -0.64
C CYS A 206 5.74 10.92 0.66
N LEU A 207 6.04 10.10 1.67
CA LEU A 207 6.62 10.53 2.94
C LEU A 207 8.02 11.14 2.75
N LEU A 208 8.85 10.55 1.88
CA LEU A 208 10.17 11.09 1.55
C LEU A 208 10.06 12.48 0.90
N PHE A 209 9.07 12.71 0.02
CA PHE A 209 8.82 14.02 -0.57
C PHE A 209 8.40 15.07 0.46
N VAL A 210 7.47 14.73 1.36
CA VAL A 210 7.05 15.62 2.46
C VAL A 210 8.22 15.95 3.37
N PHE A 211 9.01 14.94 3.76
CA PHE A 211 10.20 15.14 4.58
C PHE A 211 11.25 16.02 3.88
N SER A 212 11.44 15.83 2.57
CA SER A 212 12.36 16.65 1.76
C SER A 212 11.90 18.11 1.67
N ALA A 213 10.59 18.37 1.60
CA ALA A 213 10.04 19.72 1.63
C ALA A 213 10.28 20.40 2.99
N LEU A 214 10.13 19.66 4.10
CA LEU A 214 10.44 20.17 5.44
C LEU A 214 11.94 20.47 5.61
N LEU A 215 12.81 19.61 5.09
CA LEU A 215 14.26 19.84 5.09
C LEU A 215 14.66 21.05 4.25
N GLU A 216 14.04 21.25 3.09
CA GLU A 216 14.25 22.44 2.25
C GLU A 216 13.88 23.71 3.02
N TYR A 217 12.71 23.72 3.65
CA TYR A 217 12.26 24.84 4.48
C TYR A 217 13.21 25.10 5.65
N ALA A 218 13.67 24.05 6.33
CA ALA A 218 14.62 24.15 7.42
C ALA A 218 15.98 24.70 6.95
N ALA A 219 16.49 24.25 5.81
CA ALA A 219 17.73 24.71 5.22
C ALA A 219 17.64 26.19 4.81
N VAL A 220 16.56 26.60 4.13
CA VAL A 220 16.32 27.99 3.75
C VAL A 220 16.23 28.90 4.99
N ASN A 221 15.53 28.45 6.04
CA ASN A 221 15.44 29.18 7.31
C ASN A 221 16.76 29.25 8.07
N PHE A 222 17.54 28.17 8.10
CA PHE A 222 18.84 28.15 8.76
C PHE A 222 19.81 29.13 8.07
N VAL A 223 19.88 29.10 6.74
CA VAL A 223 20.69 30.02 5.94
C VAL A 223 20.25 31.47 6.17
N SER A 224 18.94 31.72 6.24
CA SER A 224 18.38 33.05 6.55
C SER A 224 18.73 33.54 7.97
N ARG A 225 18.68 32.64 8.97
CA ARG A 225 19.00 32.96 10.38
C ARG A 225 20.48 33.18 10.63
N GLN A 226 21.37 32.32 10.12
CA GLN A 226 22.83 32.48 10.16
C GLN A 226 23.24 33.88 9.72
N HIS A 227 22.56 34.39 8.71
CA HIS A 227 22.82 35.72 8.17
C HIS A 227 22.30 36.87 9.05
N LYS A 228 21.13 36.73 9.71
CA LYS A 228 20.64 37.73 10.69
C LYS A 228 21.61 37.87 11.87
N GLU A 229 22.13 36.76 12.38
CA GLU A 229 23.11 36.71 13.46
C GLU A 229 24.45 37.37 13.05
N LEU A 230 24.99 37.01 11.88
CA LEU A 230 26.23 37.60 11.35
C LEU A 230 26.14 39.14 11.18
N LEU A 231 24.97 39.64 10.76
CA LEU A 231 24.72 41.08 10.63
C LEU A 231 24.59 41.79 11.97
N ARG A 232 23.97 41.16 12.97
CA ARG A 232 23.88 41.71 14.34
C ARG A 232 25.26 41.90 14.94
N PHE A 233 26.15 40.91 14.84
CA PHE A 233 27.54 41.03 15.29
C PHE A 233 28.30 42.17 14.58
N ARG A 234 28.11 42.32 13.26
CA ARG A 234 28.73 43.44 12.53
C ARG A 234 28.17 44.82 12.91
N ARG A 235 26.87 44.96 13.19
CA ARG A 235 26.28 46.22 13.71
C ARG A 235 26.83 46.55 15.10
N LYS A 236 26.93 45.57 15.99
CA LYS A 236 27.51 45.74 17.33
C LYS A 236 28.98 46.21 17.27
N ARG A 237 29.74 45.68 16.31
CA ARG A 237 31.14 46.09 16.05
C ARG A 237 31.28 47.48 15.42
N ARG A 238 30.27 47.98 14.70
CA ARG A 238 30.23 49.38 14.25
C ARG A 238 29.92 50.33 15.40
N HIS A 239 28.94 50.00 16.24
CA HIS A 239 28.61 50.80 17.42
C HIS A 239 29.81 50.98 18.37
N HIS A 240 30.56 49.90 18.64
CA HIS A 240 31.78 50.00 19.46
C HIS A 240 32.89 50.85 18.81
N LYS A 241 32.88 50.99 17.48
CA LYS A 241 33.87 51.80 16.74
C LYS A 241 33.47 53.26 16.63
N ASP A 242 32.17 53.56 16.71
CA ASP A 242 31.63 54.92 16.76
C ASP A 242 31.72 55.50 18.19
N ASP A 243 31.59 54.67 19.23
CA ASP A 243 31.82 55.10 20.63
C ASP A 243 33.31 55.39 20.92
N GLU A 244 34.25 54.65 20.34
CA GLU A 244 35.70 54.97 20.44
C GLU A 244 36.15 56.15 19.57
N GLY A 245 35.31 56.62 18.64
CA GLY A 245 35.60 57.76 17.75
C GLY A 245 35.03 59.10 18.21
N GLY A 246 34.29 59.13 19.34
CA GLY A 246 33.51 60.28 19.80
C GLY A 246 34.18 61.18 20.85
N GLU A 247 35.20 60.72 21.57
CA GLU A 247 35.92 61.54 22.58
C GLU A 247 37.26 62.04 22.02
N GLY A 248 37.20 63.13 21.25
CA GLY A 248 38.42 63.67 20.63
C GLY A 248 38.35 65.13 20.20
N ARG A 249 37.56 65.98 20.87
CA ARG A 249 37.72 67.45 20.74
C ARG A 249 36.95 68.24 21.81
N PHE A 250 37.55 68.42 22.98
CA PHE A 250 37.26 69.60 23.80
C PHE A 250 38.56 70.10 24.43
N ASN A 251 39.04 71.25 23.95
CA ASN A 251 40.21 71.93 24.48
C ASN A 251 39.84 72.61 25.80
N PHE A 252 40.57 72.30 26.87
CA PHE A 252 40.69 73.20 28.00
C PHE A 252 42.18 73.34 28.35
N SER A 253 42.73 74.52 28.05
CA SER A 253 44.06 74.93 28.45
C SER A 253 43.89 76.02 29.50
N ALA A 254 44.13 75.70 30.78
CA ALA A 254 44.30 76.69 31.84
C ALA A 254 44.84 76.00 33.11
N TYR A 255 46.11 76.31 33.45
CA TYR A 255 46.80 76.16 34.75
C TYR A 255 46.80 74.74 35.38
N GLY A 256 47.92 74.01 35.46
CA GLY A 256 49.12 74.37 36.22
C GLY A 256 49.11 73.69 37.60
N MET A 257 49.69 72.47 37.71
CA MET A 257 50.33 71.86 38.90
C MET A 257 50.52 70.35 38.66
N GLY A 258 51.76 69.85 38.78
CA GLY A 258 52.03 68.41 39.03
C GLY A 258 51.73 68.06 40.51
N PRO A 259 52.23 66.93 41.10
CA PRO A 259 53.21 65.96 40.58
C PRO A 259 52.89 64.47 40.87
N ALA A 260 53.80 63.59 40.41
CA ALA A 260 54.15 62.27 41.01
C ALA A 260 53.14 61.10 40.78
N CYS A 261 53.52 59.85 40.51
CA CYS A 261 54.72 59.11 40.90
C CYS A 261 54.90 57.83 40.05
N LEU A 262 56.17 57.40 39.92
CA LEU A 262 56.70 56.02 39.73
C LEU A 262 56.44 55.32 38.38
N GLN A 263 57.46 55.23 37.49
CA GLN A 263 58.56 54.22 37.48
C GLN A 263 58.02 52.78 37.41
N ALA A 264 58.53 51.83 36.61
CA ALA A 264 59.79 51.68 35.88
C ALA A 264 59.65 50.39 35.01
N LYS A 265 60.24 50.32 33.79
CA LYS A 265 61.42 49.46 33.46
C LYS A 265 61.03 48.02 33.03
N ASP A 266 61.50 47.33 32.00
CA ASP A 266 62.50 47.38 30.89
C ASP A 266 61.94 46.42 29.79
N GLY A 267 62.36 46.35 28.51
CA GLY A 267 63.48 46.93 27.81
C GLY A 267 63.54 46.48 26.34
N ILE A 268 64.48 47.13 25.63
CA ILE A 268 65.21 46.71 24.41
C ILE A 268 64.45 46.78 23.06
N SER A 269 64.70 47.90 22.38
CA SER A 269 64.56 48.08 20.93
C SER A 269 65.96 48.00 20.30
N VAL A 270 66.12 47.16 19.27
CA VAL A 270 67.22 47.26 18.31
C VAL A 270 66.62 47.71 16.99
N LYS A 271 67.02 48.91 16.56
CA LYS A 271 66.76 49.49 15.24
C LYS A 271 67.68 48.82 14.22
N GLY A 272 67.11 48.33 13.13
CA GLY A 272 67.86 47.92 11.94
C GLY A 272 67.11 48.34 10.69
N ALA A 273 67.66 49.32 9.98
CA ALA A 273 67.21 49.76 8.66
C ALA A 273 67.67 48.76 7.58
N ASN A 274 66.84 48.49 6.57
CA ASN A 274 67.16 48.63 5.13
C ASN A 274 66.17 47.90 4.21
N ASN A 275 65.73 48.64 3.20
CA ASN A 275 65.52 48.29 1.79
C ASN A 275 65.15 46.84 1.43
N ASN A 276 64.02 46.66 0.74
CA ASN A 276 64.03 46.44 -0.72
C ASN A 276 62.61 46.20 -1.27
N ASN A 277 62.40 46.70 -2.49
CA ASN A 277 61.24 46.43 -3.32
C ASN A 277 61.05 44.93 -3.56
N THR A 278 59.83 44.44 -3.34
CA THR A 278 59.31 43.28 -4.07
C THR A 278 57.80 43.48 -4.31
N THR A 279 57.48 43.63 -5.59
CA THR A 279 56.15 43.69 -6.17
C THR A 279 55.33 42.46 -5.79
N ASN A 280 54.30 42.64 -4.97
CA ASN A 280 53.25 41.65 -4.76
C ASN A 280 52.14 41.87 -5.81
N PRO A 281 51.60 40.80 -6.44
CA PRO A 281 50.46 40.92 -7.34
C PRO A 281 49.22 41.42 -6.57
N PRO A 282 48.27 42.11 -7.24
CA PRO A 282 47.16 42.74 -6.55
C PRO A 282 46.30 41.68 -5.84
N PRO A 283 45.91 41.90 -4.56
CA PRO A 283 45.00 40.99 -3.87
C PRO A 283 43.65 41.01 -4.57
N ALA A 284 43.11 39.83 -4.87
CA ALA A 284 41.80 39.66 -5.46
C ALA A 284 40.74 40.43 -4.64
N PRO A 285 39.75 41.09 -5.29
CA PRO A 285 38.79 41.94 -4.60
C PRO A 285 37.98 41.13 -3.59
N SER A 286 38.19 41.40 -2.31
CA SER A 286 37.37 40.84 -1.24
C SER A 286 35.98 41.47 -1.32
N LYS A 287 34.98 40.66 -1.72
CA LYS A 287 33.59 41.11 -1.87
C LYS A 287 33.09 41.76 -0.58
N SER A 288 32.44 42.91 -0.72
CA SER A 288 31.99 43.67 0.44
C SER A 288 30.96 42.88 1.27
N PRO A 289 30.86 43.14 2.60
CA PRO A 289 29.84 42.58 3.49
C PRO A 289 28.42 42.54 2.91
N GLU A 290 28.08 43.61 2.18
CA GLU A 290 26.74 43.83 1.63
C GLU A 290 26.49 43.07 0.32
N GLU A 291 27.53 42.90 -0.50
CA GLU A 291 27.46 42.07 -1.70
C GLU A 291 27.31 40.60 -1.36
N MET A 292 28.06 40.11 -0.36
CA MET A 292 27.90 38.74 0.14
C MET A 292 26.47 38.50 0.64
N ARG A 293 25.90 39.44 1.42
CA ARG A 293 24.50 39.42 1.86
C ARG A 293 23.50 39.31 0.71
N LYS A 294 23.63 40.14 -0.32
CA LYS A 294 22.73 40.12 -1.49
C LYS A 294 22.83 38.78 -2.24
N LEU A 295 24.04 38.24 -2.39
CA LEU A 295 24.31 37.00 -3.11
C LEU A 295 23.71 35.77 -2.40
N PHE A 296 23.74 35.72 -1.07
CA PHE A 296 23.09 34.64 -0.30
C PHE A 296 21.57 34.74 -0.28
N ILE A 297 20.99 35.95 -0.18
CA ILE A 297 19.53 36.15 -0.29
C ILE A 297 19.05 35.72 -1.68
N GLN A 298 19.81 36.05 -2.74
CA GLN A 298 19.50 35.59 -4.08
C GLN A 298 19.62 34.08 -4.23
N ARG A 299 20.62 33.44 -3.60
CA ARG A 299 20.72 31.96 -3.55
C ARG A 299 19.52 31.33 -2.84
N ALA A 300 19.10 31.84 -1.69
CA ALA A 300 17.94 31.34 -0.96
C ALA A 300 16.64 31.49 -1.77
N LYS A 301 16.41 32.65 -2.39
CA LYS A 301 15.26 32.87 -3.29
C LYS A 301 15.31 31.98 -4.54
N LYS A 302 16.51 31.70 -5.06
CA LYS A 302 16.69 30.80 -6.19
C LYS A 302 16.36 29.36 -5.81
N ILE A 303 16.75 28.91 -4.61
CA ILE A 303 16.41 27.58 -4.07
C ILE A 303 14.89 27.45 -3.93
N ASP A 304 14.23 28.40 -3.26
CA ASP A 304 12.76 28.42 -3.10
C ASP A 304 12.02 28.46 -4.45
N LYS A 305 12.54 29.19 -5.44
CA LYS A 305 11.95 29.21 -6.79
C LYS A 305 12.11 27.88 -7.54
N ILE A 306 13.25 27.21 -7.37
CA ILE A 306 13.52 25.91 -7.98
C ILE A 306 12.71 24.81 -7.30
N SER A 307 12.60 24.81 -5.97
CA SER A 307 11.86 23.79 -5.20
C SER A 307 10.37 23.80 -5.54
N ARG A 308 9.77 24.98 -5.72
CA ARG A 308 8.37 25.17 -6.16
C ARG A 308 8.02 24.53 -7.51
N ILE A 309 9.00 24.29 -8.37
CA ILE A 309 8.80 23.63 -9.67
C ILE A 309 9.34 22.21 -9.64
N GLY A 310 10.50 22.01 -9.02
CA GLY A 310 11.21 20.73 -8.98
C GLY A 310 10.44 19.65 -8.21
N PHE A 311 9.92 19.95 -7.01
CA PHE A 311 9.18 18.96 -6.22
C PHE A 311 7.90 18.49 -6.93
N PRO A 312 7.00 19.38 -7.42
CA PRO A 312 5.81 18.95 -8.16
C PRO A 312 6.13 18.18 -9.45
N MET A 313 7.14 18.60 -10.22
CA MET A 313 7.55 17.90 -11.44
C MET A 313 8.08 16.50 -11.15
N ALA A 314 8.95 16.36 -10.14
CA ALA A 314 9.47 15.06 -9.74
C ALA A 314 8.36 14.12 -9.23
N PHE A 315 7.40 14.65 -8.47
CA PHE A 315 6.25 13.89 -8.00
C PHE A 315 5.33 13.45 -9.15
N LEU A 316 5.13 14.29 -10.16
CA LEU A 316 4.35 13.96 -11.35
C LEU A 316 5.02 12.82 -12.14
N ILE A 317 6.32 12.91 -12.36
CA ILE A 317 7.11 11.86 -13.02
C ILE A 317 6.98 10.53 -12.27
N PHE A 318 7.14 10.56 -10.94
CA PHE A 318 6.95 9.37 -10.10
C PHE A 318 5.55 8.75 -10.28
N ASN A 319 4.49 9.56 -10.21
CA ASN A 319 3.13 9.07 -10.40
C ASN A 319 2.94 8.45 -11.79
N MET A 320 3.44 9.09 -12.85
CA MET A 320 3.36 8.54 -14.20
C MET A 320 3.98 7.15 -14.29
N PHE A 321 5.22 6.98 -13.82
CA PHE A 321 5.88 5.67 -13.84
C PHE A 321 5.17 4.65 -12.93
N TYR A 322 4.82 5.03 -11.71
CA TYR A 322 4.16 4.16 -10.75
C TYR A 322 2.86 3.58 -11.32
N TRP A 323 1.96 4.44 -11.81
CA TRP A 323 0.67 3.98 -12.32
C TRP A 323 0.78 3.21 -13.63
N ILE A 324 1.73 3.55 -14.51
CA ILE A 324 1.95 2.80 -15.76
C ILE A 324 2.44 1.38 -15.45
N ILE A 325 3.45 1.24 -14.58
CA ILE A 325 4.03 -0.07 -14.23
C ILE A 325 2.95 -0.96 -13.61
N TYR A 326 2.25 -0.50 -12.58
CA TYR A 326 1.25 -1.35 -11.91
C TYR A 326 0.03 -1.64 -12.79
N LYS A 327 -0.30 -0.78 -13.76
CA LYS A 327 -1.34 -1.06 -14.75
C LYS A 327 -0.91 -2.17 -15.73
N ILE A 328 0.35 -2.19 -16.15
CA ILE A 328 0.90 -3.25 -17.01
C ILE A 328 0.93 -4.57 -16.25
N VAL A 329 1.49 -4.58 -15.04
CA VAL A 329 1.53 -5.77 -14.17
C VAL A 329 0.14 -6.36 -13.96
N ARG A 330 -0.86 -5.51 -13.66
CA ARG A 330 -2.24 -5.98 -13.51
C ARG A 330 -2.80 -6.60 -14.78
N ARG A 331 -2.51 -6.02 -15.95
CA ARG A 331 -2.98 -6.58 -17.23
C ARG A 331 -2.37 -7.97 -17.47
N GLU A 332 -1.09 -8.14 -17.20
CA GLU A 332 -0.42 -9.45 -17.28
C GLU A 332 -1.01 -10.45 -16.28
N ASP A 333 -1.23 -10.05 -15.03
CA ASP A 333 -1.85 -10.87 -13.99
C ASP A 333 -3.27 -11.33 -14.37
N VAL A 334 -4.03 -10.51 -15.09
CA VAL A 334 -5.38 -10.84 -15.58
C VAL A 334 -5.35 -11.76 -16.81
N HIS A 335 -4.31 -11.69 -17.65
CA HIS A 335 -4.21 -12.55 -18.85
C HIS A 335 -3.55 -13.90 -18.56
N ASN A 336 -2.63 -13.96 -17.61
CA ASN A 336 -1.94 -15.19 -17.23
C ASN A 336 -2.78 -16.07 -16.26
N LYS A 337 -3.93 -15.59 -15.80
CA LYS A 337 -4.86 -16.27 -14.88
C LYS A 337 -6.28 -16.30 -15.41
#